data_AF-A0A2K4NR31-F1
#
_entry.id   AF-A0A2K4NR31-F1
#
_cell.length_a   1.000
_cell.length_b   1.000
_cell.length_c   1.000
_cell.angle_alpha   90.00
_cell.angle_beta   90.00
_cell.angle_gamma   90.00
#
_symmetry.space_group_name_H-M   'P 1'
#
loop_
_entity.id
_entity.type
_entity.pdbx_description
1 polymer ?
#
loop_
_entity_poly.entity_id
_entity_poly.type
_entity_poly.pdbx_seq_one_letter_code
_entity_poly.pdbx_strand_id
1 'polypeptide(L)'
;MNQVMLKPVVRPEMEPVVERVIALLRPITDEARAYAAWLEDHPDEFPPHEGLPPKGPDEPLTYAEACAALKLSVSYVSGSRDVFNVNFLKSLEKRQALSPASRALLAEIRGGWDRVGTRIFVKGKPGIQGFAYDDRCAITLRKLNVLLREKYLPKDFPYTTPYTEGKARVKYRDALYTVRTGALTDDSARVVIHGFGLEIAANYTRLSAQLGGTNNKKKKSLFERYGYPGLKVNTHAFRHELNTRMHEAGLSQLLIDAFSGRTTMGSVYNHETIEDRTKRVAANHPKTKHSTVAQRLDKVKTNQPLNLAEVRKLHEGEQDRIVHQTHLGVCVHDFASEPCPKMGACLDCGRLGCVKGDDVKLGNLKEERDDLKRRLDKAMDAQSRDVFGASESAKRLGEKLFKCEVLIQTLESPELKNGDIVWNADNGWTLTKNAAAMAGLIEVKVIEENQAREALPSLDDVLALLDEIEA
;
A
#
# COMPACT_ATOMS: atom_id res chain seq x y z
N MET A 1 13.33 -19.23 -12.59
CA MET A 1 12.19 -19.50 -11.68
C MET A 1 11.72 -18.18 -11.10
N ASN A 2 10.56 -17.66 -11.52
CA ASN A 2 9.96 -16.50 -10.85
C ASN A 2 9.46 -16.96 -9.48
N GLN A 3 10.25 -16.74 -8.43
CA GLN A 3 9.75 -16.85 -7.06
C GLN A 3 8.59 -15.85 -6.94
N VAL A 4 7.38 -16.37 -6.75
CA VAL A 4 6.22 -15.56 -6.41
C VAL A 4 6.53 -14.95 -5.05
N MET A 5 6.93 -13.67 -5.03
CA MET A 5 6.94 -12.89 -3.81
C MET A 5 5.50 -12.86 -3.29
N LEU A 6 5.22 -13.69 -2.30
CA LEU A 6 3.94 -13.70 -1.62
C LEU A 6 3.79 -12.33 -0.95
N LYS A 7 2.68 -11.66 -1.24
CA LYS A 7 2.36 -10.40 -0.57
C LYS A 7 2.32 -10.66 0.94
N PRO A 8 3.00 -9.85 1.76
CA PRO A 8 2.88 -9.98 3.19
C PRO A 8 1.41 -9.76 3.56
N VAL A 9 0.78 -10.79 4.14
CA VAL A 9 -0.51 -10.63 4.80
C VAL A 9 -0.24 -9.83 6.06
N VAL A 10 -0.99 -8.74 6.28
CA VAL A 10 -0.90 -7.97 7.52
C VAL A 10 -1.37 -8.87 8.67
N ARG A 11 -0.40 -9.39 9.43
CA ARG A 11 -0.64 -10.17 10.63
C ARG A 11 -0.47 -9.25 11.84
N PRO A 12 -1.35 -9.32 12.86
CA PRO A 12 -2.39 -10.34 13.07
C PRO A 12 -3.80 -10.00 12.55
N GLU A 13 -4.05 -8.84 11.94
CA GLU A 13 -5.42 -8.32 11.78
C GLU A 13 -6.21 -8.97 10.64
N MET A 14 -5.57 -9.28 9.51
CA MET A 14 -6.27 -9.80 8.33
C MET A 14 -6.42 -11.33 8.33
N GLU A 15 -5.54 -12.03 9.03
CA GLU A 15 -5.50 -13.50 9.06
C GLU A 15 -6.81 -14.11 9.61
N PRO A 16 -7.36 -13.69 10.76
CA PRO A 16 -8.63 -14.22 11.28
C PRO A 16 -9.83 -13.97 10.35
N VAL A 17 -9.83 -12.83 9.63
CA VAL A 17 -10.90 -12.48 8.69
C VAL A 17 -10.87 -13.42 7.49
N VAL A 18 -9.69 -13.67 6.93
CA VAL A 18 -9.50 -14.59 5.81
C VAL A 18 -9.84 -16.02 6.22
N GLU A 19 -9.39 -16.48 7.39
CA GLU A 19 -9.74 -17.79 7.94
C GLU A 19 -11.25 -17.96 8.07
N ARG A 20 -11.94 -16.96 8.64
CA ARG A 20 -13.41 -16.97 8.76
C ARG A 20 -14.09 -17.06 7.39
N VAL A 21 -13.62 -16.29 6.41
CA VAL A 21 -14.18 -16.34 5.04
C VAL A 21 -13.98 -17.71 4.41
N ILE A 22 -12.79 -18.31 4.53
CA ILE A 22 -12.51 -19.65 4.02
C ILE A 22 -13.40 -20.69 4.72
N ALA A 23 -13.54 -20.61 6.05
CA ALA A 23 -14.38 -21.51 6.83
C ALA A 23 -15.86 -21.46 6.38
N LEU A 24 -16.37 -20.27 6.05
CA LEU A 24 -17.74 -20.11 5.54
C LEU A 24 -17.90 -20.58 4.08
N LEU A 25 -16.89 -20.38 3.23
CA LEU A 25 -16.96 -20.71 1.80
C LEU A 25 -16.72 -22.19 1.50
N ARG A 26 -15.87 -22.87 2.28
CA ARG A 26 -15.54 -24.29 2.07
C ARG A 26 -16.78 -25.17 1.97
N PRO A 27 -17.75 -25.16 2.92
CA PRO A 27 -18.93 -26.02 2.82
C PRO A 27 -19.84 -25.63 1.65
N ILE A 28 -19.93 -24.34 1.30
CA ILE A 28 -20.76 -23.86 0.18
C ILE A 28 -20.23 -24.38 -1.16
N THR A 29 -18.92 -24.51 -1.30
CA THR A 29 -18.24 -24.87 -2.56
C THR A 29 -17.83 -26.34 -2.62
N ASP A 30 -18.07 -27.10 -1.56
CA ASP A 30 -17.58 -28.47 -1.42
C ASP A 30 -18.16 -29.43 -2.46
N GLU A 31 -19.48 -29.41 -2.64
CA GLU A 31 -20.16 -30.25 -3.63
C GLU A 31 -19.61 -30.02 -5.05
N ALA A 32 -19.41 -28.75 -5.44
CA ALA A 32 -18.95 -28.43 -6.78
C ALA A 32 -17.47 -28.80 -6.99
N ARG A 33 -16.63 -28.67 -5.95
CA ARG A 33 -15.23 -29.11 -5.98
C ARG A 33 -15.12 -30.64 -6.01
N ALA A 34 -15.97 -31.34 -5.25
CA ALA A 34 -16.05 -32.80 -5.28
C ALA A 34 -16.54 -33.30 -6.65
N TYR A 35 -17.55 -32.67 -7.23
CA TYR A 35 -18.01 -32.98 -8.59
C TYR A 35 -16.94 -32.69 -9.65
N ALA A 36 -16.18 -31.59 -9.51
CA ALA A 36 -15.05 -31.31 -10.37
C ALA A 36 -13.97 -32.40 -10.27
N ALA A 37 -13.61 -32.82 -9.05
CA ALA A 37 -12.67 -33.92 -8.85
C ALA A 37 -13.17 -35.20 -9.54
N TRP A 38 -14.45 -35.55 -9.36
CA TRP A 38 -15.04 -36.72 -10.01
C TRP A 38 -14.94 -36.64 -11.55
N LEU A 39 -15.31 -35.51 -12.15
CA LEU A 39 -15.23 -35.31 -13.61
C LEU A 39 -13.81 -35.44 -14.15
N GLU A 40 -12.83 -35.00 -13.38
CA GLU A 40 -11.42 -35.08 -13.74
C GLU A 40 -10.87 -36.50 -13.59
N ASP A 41 -11.31 -37.24 -12.57
CA ASP A 41 -10.86 -38.62 -12.31
C ASP A 41 -11.54 -39.64 -13.26
N HIS A 42 -12.73 -39.31 -13.77
CA HIS A 42 -13.53 -40.19 -14.65
C HIS A 42 -13.85 -39.50 -15.98
N PRO A 43 -12.87 -39.24 -16.86
CA PRO A 43 -13.08 -38.48 -18.10
C PRO A 43 -14.03 -39.16 -19.09
N ASP A 44 -14.02 -40.49 -19.13
CA ASP A 44 -14.79 -41.30 -20.09
C ASP A 44 -16.15 -41.74 -19.57
N GLU A 45 -16.47 -41.45 -18.31
CA GLU A 45 -17.73 -41.82 -17.67
C GLU A 45 -18.74 -40.68 -17.68
N PHE A 46 -20.01 -41.06 -17.87
CA PHE A 46 -21.13 -40.14 -17.80
C PHE A 46 -21.44 -39.79 -16.33
N PRO A 47 -21.62 -38.51 -15.96
CA PRO A 47 -21.82 -38.13 -14.57
C PRO A 47 -23.06 -38.79 -13.92
N PRO A 48 -22.90 -39.47 -12.77
CA PRO A 48 -24.00 -40.16 -12.10
C PRO A 48 -25.00 -39.16 -11.52
N HIS A 49 -26.29 -39.49 -11.62
CA HIS A 49 -27.38 -38.78 -10.96
C HIS A 49 -28.63 -39.67 -10.88
N GLU A 50 -29.58 -39.31 -10.01
CA GLU A 50 -30.78 -40.12 -9.72
C GLU A 50 -31.58 -40.55 -10.96
N GLY A 51 -31.74 -39.65 -11.95
CA GLY A 51 -32.44 -39.96 -13.21
C GLY A 51 -31.60 -40.61 -14.32
N LEU A 52 -30.41 -41.14 -14.03
CA LEU A 52 -29.56 -41.76 -15.05
C LEU A 52 -30.10 -43.16 -15.41
N PRO A 53 -30.31 -43.49 -16.70
CA PRO A 53 -30.76 -44.82 -17.10
C PRO A 53 -29.77 -45.92 -16.65
N PRO A 54 -30.26 -47.09 -16.20
CA PRO A 54 -29.42 -48.21 -15.77
C PRO A 54 -28.86 -48.96 -16.98
N LYS A 55 -27.96 -48.31 -17.72
CA LYS A 55 -27.40 -48.77 -19.00
C LYS A 55 -25.88 -48.70 -18.97
N GLY A 56 -25.22 -49.68 -19.58
CA GLY A 56 -23.78 -49.64 -19.82
C GLY A 56 -23.36 -48.47 -20.74
N PRO A 57 -22.06 -48.12 -20.74
CA PRO A 57 -21.55 -46.96 -21.48
C PRO A 57 -21.80 -47.02 -23.00
N ASP A 58 -21.79 -48.23 -23.57
CA ASP A 58 -21.95 -48.50 -25.00
C ASP A 58 -23.30 -49.11 -25.37
N GLU A 59 -24.21 -49.26 -24.40
CA GLU A 59 -25.56 -49.71 -24.69
C GLU A 59 -26.38 -48.62 -25.39
N PRO A 60 -27.19 -48.98 -26.40
CA PRO A 60 -28.05 -48.02 -27.09
C PRO A 60 -29.16 -47.51 -26.16
N LEU A 61 -29.37 -46.20 -26.19
CA LEU A 61 -30.40 -45.48 -25.45
C LEU A 61 -31.55 -45.10 -26.38
N THR A 62 -32.76 -45.22 -25.86
CA THR A 62 -33.93 -44.55 -26.44
C THR A 62 -33.81 -43.03 -26.25
N TYR A 63 -34.54 -42.25 -27.06
CA TYR A 63 -34.56 -40.79 -26.86
C TYR A 63 -35.10 -40.36 -25.50
N ALA A 64 -36.01 -41.14 -24.90
CA ALA A 64 -36.51 -40.88 -23.56
C ALA A 64 -35.39 -41.06 -22.50
N GLU A 65 -34.63 -42.15 -22.60
CA GLU A 65 -33.46 -42.41 -21.75
C GLU A 65 -32.36 -41.36 -21.96
N ALA A 66 -32.09 -40.96 -23.22
CA ALA A 66 -31.14 -39.89 -23.52
C ALA A 66 -31.58 -38.54 -22.93
N CYS A 67 -32.88 -38.21 -23.00
CA CYS A 67 -33.43 -37.03 -22.33
C CYS A 67 -33.31 -37.11 -20.80
N ALA A 68 -33.58 -38.28 -20.21
CA ALA A 68 -33.43 -38.50 -18.77
C ALA A 68 -31.97 -38.35 -18.32
N ALA A 69 -31.02 -38.96 -19.03
CA ALA A 69 -29.58 -38.81 -18.79
C ALA A 69 -29.12 -37.35 -18.90
N LEU A 70 -29.72 -36.55 -19.78
CA LEU A 70 -29.40 -35.13 -19.94
C LEU A 70 -30.24 -34.19 -19.07
N LYS A 71 -31.10 -34.73 -18.20
CA LYS A 71 -32.08 -33.99 -17.38
C LYS A 71 -32.88 -32.98 -18.22
N LEU A 72 -33.33 -33.40 -19.41
CA LEU A 72 -34.19 -32.62 -20.29
C LEU A 72 -35.66 -32.90 -19.94
N SER A 73 -36.41 -31.84 -19.66
CA SER A 73 -37.87 -31.97 -19.45
C SER A 73 -38.57 -32.21 -20.77
N VAL A 74 -39.26 -33.35 -20.87
CA VAL A 74 -40.09 -33.73 -22.02
C VAL A 74 -41.55 -33.41 -21.69
N SER A 75 -42.18 -32.55 -22.49
CA SER A 75 -43.59 -32.19 -22.31
C SER A 75 -44.51 -33.22 -22.97
N TYR A 76 -45.77 -33.26 -22.57
CA TYR A 76 -46.77 -34.15 -23.21
C TYR A 76 -47.01 -33.81 -24.70
N VAL A 77 -46.66 -32.59 -25.13
CA VAL A 77 -46.91 -32.07 -26.48
C VAL A 77 -45.71 -32.30 -27.41
N SER A 78 -44.51 -32.57 -26.88
CA SER A 78 -43.28 -32.71 -27.65
C SER A 78 -42.60 -34.05 -27.36
N GLY A 79 -42.43 -34.89 -28.38
CA GLY A 79 -41.77 -36.18 -28.22
C GLY A 79 -40.31 -36.05 -27.79
N SER A 80 -39.79 -37.05 -27.06
CA SER A 80 -38.40 -37.04 -26.53
C SER A 80 -37.36 -36.84 -27.64
N ARG A 81 -37.61 -37.36 -28.84
CA ARG A 81 -36.76 -37.17 -30.02
C ARG A 81 -36.62 -35.69 -30.40
N ASP A 82 -37.72 -34.94 -30.42
CA ASP A 82 -37.72 -33.53 -30.78
C ASP A 82 -37.07 -32.70 -29.68
N VAL A 83 -37.35 -33.02 -28.42
CA VAL A 83 -36.72 -32.39 -27.25
C VAL A 83 -35.20 -32.58 -27.29
N PHE A 84 -34.73 -33.82 -27.52
CA PHE A 84 -33.31 -34.12 -27.68
C PHE A 84 -32.70 -33.33 -28.84
N ASN A 85 -33.36 -33.31 -29.99
CA ASN A 85 -32.88 -32.57 -31.16
C ASN A 85 -32.77 -31.06 -30.91
N VAL A 86 -33.82 -30.44 -30.38
CA VAL A 86 -33.92 -28.99 -30.23
C VAL A 86 -33.05 -28.50 -29.06
N ASN A 87 -33.17 -29.12 -27.89
CA ASN A 87 -32.54 -28.63 -26.67
C ASN A 87 -31.10 -29.08 -26.52
N PHE A 88 -30.70 -30.19 -27.16
CA PHE A 88 -29.33 -30.70 -27.09
C PHE A 88 -28.56 -30.54 -28.40
N LEU A 89 -28.95 -31.24 -29.47
CA LEU A 89 -28.16 -31.29 -30.71
C LEU A 89 -28.07 -29.93 -31.42
N LYS A 90 -29.20 -29.27 -31.71
CA LYS A 90 -29.22 -27.94 -32.34
C LYS A 90 -28.54 -26.89 -31.49
N SER A 91 -28.60 -27.02 -30.16
CA SER A 91 -27.91 -26.11 -29.25
C SER A 91 -26.38 -26.26 -29.33
N LEU A 92 -25.88 -27.48 -29.57
CA LEU A 92 -24.46 -27.77 -29.74
C LEU A 92 -23.95 -27.30 -31.11
N GLU A 93 -24.73 -27.52 -32.17
CA GLU A 93 -24.39 -27.11 -33.54
C GLU A 93 -24.22 -25.60 -33.71
N LYS A 94 -24.89 -24.79 -32.87
CA LYS A 94 -24.73 -23.33 -32.86
C LYS A 94 -23.38 -22.85 -32.31
N ARG A 95 -22.58 -23.72 -31.70
CA ARG A 95 -21.29 -23.35 -31.13
C ARG A 95 -20.21 -23.26 -32.20
N GLN A 96 -19.47 -22.15 -32.22
CA GLN A 96 -18.44 -21.89 -33.24
C GLN A 96 -17.19 -22.76 -33.11
N ALA A 97 -16.89 -23.30 -31.91
CA ALA A 97 -15.66 -24.04 -31.65
C ALA A 97 -15.95 -25.36 -30.95
N LEU A 98 -16.33 -26.39 -31.73
CA LEU A 98 -16.46 -27.77 -31.27
C LEU A 98 -15.16 -28.54 -31.48
N SER A 99 -14.79 -29.39 -30.52
CA SER A 99 -13.69 -30.34 -30.69
C SER A 99 -13.90 -31.27 -31.91
N PRO A 100 -12.81 -31.81 -32.51
CA PRO A 100 -12.92 -32.75 -33.63
C PRO A 100 -13.79 -33.97 -33.30
N ALA A 101 -13.66 -34.51 -32.07
CA ALA A 101 -14.44 -35.65 -31.61
C ALA A 101 -15.95 -35.32 -31.53
N SER A 102 -16.31 -34.20 -30.91
CA SER A 102 -17.71 -33.74 -30.84
C SER A 102 -18.31 -33.48 -32.22
N ARG A 103 -17.51 -32.93 -33.15
CA ARG A 103 -17.94 -32.68 -34.54
C ARG A 103 -18.20 -33.98 -35.31
N ALA A 104 -17.31 -34.96 -35.18
CA ALA A 104 -17.45 -36.27 -35.80
C ALA A 104 -18.71 -36.99 -35.28
N LEU A 105 -18.94 -36.98 -33.96
CA LEU A 105 -20.12 -37.57 -33.34
C LEU A 105 -21.42 -36.88 -33.79
N LEU A 106 -21.45 -35.55 -33.87
CA LEU A 106 -22.63 -34.85 -34.39
C LEU A 106 -22.89 -35.20 -35.86
N ALA A 107 -21.85 -35.30 -36.68
CA ALA A 107 -21.99 -35.71 -38.08
C ALA A 107 -22.51 -37.14 -38.20
N GLU A 108 -22.03 -38.07 -37.37
CA GLU A 108 -22.51 -39.45 -37.29
C GLU A 108 -24.00 -39.50 -36.92
N ILE A 109 -24.39 -38.80 -35.84
CA ILE A 109 -25.78 -38.72 -35.39
C ILE A 109 -26.67 -38.15 -36.49
N ARG A 110 -26.23 -37.10 -37.19
CA ARG A 110 -26.98 -36.49 -38.30
C ARG A 110 -27.04 -37.36 -39.55
N GLY A 111 -26.00 -38.13 -39.83
CA GLY A 111 -25.98 -39.09 -40.94
C GLY A 111 -27.02 -40.21 -40.74
N GLY A 112 -27.26 -40.63 -39.49
CA GLY A 112 -28.28 -41.61 -39.13
C GLY A 112 -29.64 -41.03 -38.73
N TRP A 113 -29.89 -39.73 -38.92
CA TRP A 113 -31.12 -39.06 -38.47
C TRP A 113 -32.18 -38.97 -39.58
N ASP A 114 -33.32 -39.65 -39.41
CA ASP A 114 -34.43 -39.60 -40.36
C ASP A 114 -35.15 -38.24 -40.30
N ARG A 115 -35.05 -37.46 -41.37
CA ARG A 115 -35.66 -36.12 -41.44
C ARG A 115 -37.13 -36.13 -41.87
N VAL A 116 -37.58 -37.21 -42.49
CA VAL A 116 -38.88 -37.28 -43.17
C VAL A 116 -39.90 -37.94 -42.25
N GLY A 117 -39.56 -39.08 -41.68
CA GLY A 117 -40.48 -39.90 -40.89
C GLY A 117 -41.65 -40.45 -41.71
N THR A 118 -42.25 -41.52 -41.20
CA THR A 118 -43.44 -42.15 -41.77
C THR A 118 -44.67 -41.77 -40.96
N ARG A 119 -45.73 -41.31 -41.62
CA ARG A 119 -46.98 -40.88 -40.97
C ARG A 119 -47.74 -42.09 -40.41
N ILE A 120 -48.09 -42.04 -39.13
CA ILE A 120 -48.89 -43.05 -38.46
C ILE A 120 -50.36 -42.62 -38.46
N PHE A 121 -51.22 -43.50 -38.99
CA PHE A 121 -52.67 -43.36 -38.93
C PHE A 121 -53.25 -44.45 -38.04
N VAL A 122 -54.10 -44.09 -37.07
CA VAL A 122 -54.78 -45.05 -36.20
C VAL A 122 -56.21 -45.23 -36.69
N LYS A 123 -56.61 -46.48 -36.94
CA LYS A 123 -57.95 -46.83 -37.41
C LYS A 123 -59.01 -46.26 -36.45
N GLY A 124 -59.91 -45.43 -36.96
CA GLY A 124 -60.99 -44.80 -36.19
C GLY A 124 -60.68 -43.41 -35.61
N LYS A 125 -59.48 -42.87 -35.81
CA LYS A 125 -59.16 -41.47 -35.43
C LYS A 125 -58.85 -40.63 -36.69
N PRO A 126 -59.51 -39.46 -36.89
CA PRO A 126 -59.21 -38.60 -38.02
C PRO A 126 -57.83 -37.94 -37.88
N GLY A 127 -57.08 -37.86 -38.98
CA GLY A 127 -55.79 -37.17 -39.05
C GLY A 127 -54.56 -38.01 -38.67
N ILE A 128 -53.38 -37.40 -38.81
CA ILE A 128 -52.07 -37.99 -38.47
C ILE A 128 -51.98 -38.09 -36.95
N GLN A 129 -51.69 -39.28 -36.43
CA GLN A 129 -51.60 -39.54 -34.99
C GLN A 129 -50.17 -39.50 -34.46
N GLY A 130 -49.17 -39.56 -35.34
CA GLY A 130 -47.76 -39.47 -35.00
C GLY A 130 -46.86 -39.72 -36.21
N PHE A 131 -45.55 -39.67 -35.98
CA PHE A 131 -44.52 -40.02 -36.96
C PHE A 131 -43.65 -41.14 -36.40
N ALA A 132 -43.41 -42.17 -37.20
CA ALA A 132 -42.37 -43.17 -36.95
C ALA A 132 -41.08 -42.72 -37.66
N TYR A 133 -39.93 -42.82 -37.02
CA TYR A 133 -38.64 -42.44 -37.60
C TYR A 133 -37.72 -43.67 -37.65
N ASP A 134 -37.05 -43.89 -38.78
CA ASP A 134 -36.01 -44.93 -38.93
C ASP A 134 -34.62 -44.35 -38.64
N ASP A 135 -34.40 -43.92 -37.40
CA ASP A 135 -33.09 -43.40 -36.98
C ASP A 135 -32.08 -44.54 -36.85
N ARG A 136 -31.00 -44.48 -37.63
CA ARG A 136 -29.94 -45.50 -37.68
C ARG A 136 -28.73 -45.17 -36.82
N CYS A 137 -28.75 -44.03 -36.13
CA CYS A 137 -27.69 -43.64 -35.21
C CYS A 137 -27.92 -44.25 -33.83
N ALA A 138 -26.92 -44.95 -33.29
CA ALA A 138 -26.94 -45.43 -31.92
C ALA A 138 -26.46 -44.32 -30.96
N ILE A 139 -27.34 -43.88 -30.07
CA ILE A 139 -27.00 -42.97 -28.96
C ILE A 139 -26.61 -43.81 -27.75
N THR A 140 -25.44 -43.57 -27.18
CA THR A 140 -24.94 -44.29 -25.99
C THR A 140 -24.48 -43.29 -24.93
N LEU A 141 -24.37 -43.72 -23.66
CA LEU A 141 -23.87 -42.85 -22.59
C LEU A 141 -22.45 -42.34 -22.88
N ARG A 142 -21.60 -43.15 -23.50
CA ARG A 142 -20.24 -42.74 -23.93
C ARG A 142 -20.29 -41.57 -24.92
N LYS A 143 -21.12 -41.68 -25.97
CA LYS A 143 -21.29 -40.60 -26.96
C LYS A 143 -21.90 -39.35 -26.33
N LEU A 144 -22.90 -39.54 -25.46
CA LEU A 144 -23.51 -38.43 -24.73
C LEU A 144 -22.52 -37.74 -23.78
N ASN A 145 -21.61 -38.47 -23.14
CA ASN A 145 -20.60 -37.89 -22.24
C ASN A 145 -19.68 -36.92 -23.00
N VAL A 146 -19.19 -37.30 -24.19
CA VAL A 146 -18.37 -36.41 -25.03
C VAL A 146 -19.11 -35.11 -25.35
N LEU A 147 -20.36 -35.22 -25.83
CA LEU A 147 -21.17 -34.05 -26.19
C LEU A 147 -21.61 -33.22 -24.98
N LEU A 148 -21.88 -33.86 -23.84
CA LEU A 148 -22.25 -33.23 -22.59
C LEU A 148 -21.10 -32.38 -22.05
N ARG A 149 -19.88 -32.92 -22.04
CA ARG A 149 -18.69 -32.20 -21.60
C ARG A 149 -18.43 -30.99 -22.47
N GLU A 150 -18.50 -31.14 -23.79
CA GLU A 150 -18.40 -30.04 -24.75
C GLU A 150 -19.47 -28.96 -24.52
N LYS A 151 -20.68 -29.36 -24.13
CA LYS A 151 -21.80 -28.44 -23.90
C LYS A 151 -21.68 -27.70 -22.57
N TYR A 152 -21.41 -28.40 -21.48
CA TYR A 152 -21.61 -27.85 -20.14
C TYR A 152 -20.32 -27.52 -19.40
N LEU A 153 -19.17 -28.08 -19.80
CA LEU A 153 -17.91 -27.75 -19.16
C LEU A 153 -17.25 -26.49 -19.75
N PRO A 154 -16.47 -25.77 -18.93
CA PRO A 154 -15.63 -24.67 -19.39
C PRO A 154 -14.63 -25.13 -20.46
N LYS A 155 -14.30 -24.23 -21.40
CA LYS A 155 -13.38 -24.51 -22.52
C LYS A 155 -12.01 -25.04 -22.07
N ASP A 156 -11.48 -24.50 -20.99
CA ASP A 156 -10.14 -24.84 -20.47
C ASP A 156 -10.17 -25.89 -19.35
N PHE A 157 -11.32 -26.56 -19.14
CA PHE A 157 -11.45 -27.65 -18.17
C PHE A 157 -10.34 -28.70 -18.41
N PRO A 158 -9.63 -29.17 -17.37
CA PRO A 158 -9.94 -29.07 -15.94
C PRO A 158 -9.44 -27.80 -15.24
N TYR A 159 -8.88 -26.85 -15.97
CA TYR A 159 -8.29 -25.64 -15.41
C TYR A 159 -9.27 -24.46 -15.44
N THR A 160 -9.16 -23.57 -14.45
CA THR A 160 -10.04 -22.39 -14.31
C THR A 160 -9.71 -21.27 -15.29
N THR A 161 -8.55 -21.33 -15.96
CA THR A 161 -8.03 -20.29 -16.85
C THR A 161 -7.35 -20.89 -18.09
N PRO A 162 -7.30 -20.14 -19.21
CA PRO A 162 -6.50 -20.51 -20.37
C PRO A 162 -5.03 -20.75 -20.02
N TYR A 163 -4.35 -21.57 -20.83
CA TYR A 163 -2.91 -21.71 -20.74
C TYR A 163 -2.22 -20.38 -21.08
N THR A 164 -1.24 -20.00 -20.25
CA THR A 164 -0.34 -18.88 -20.51
C THR A 164 1.03 -19.28 -20.01
N GLU A 165 2.05 -19.13 -20.85
CA GLU A 165 3.40 -19.51 -20.53
C GLU A 165 3.89 -18.83 -19.23
N GLY A 166 4.52 -19.61 -18.35
CA GLY A 166 5.01 -19.14 -17.06
C GLY A 166 3.96 -18.85 -15.99
N LYS A 167 2.65 -19.07 -16.24
CA LYS A 167 1.59 -18.90 -15.24
C LYS A 167 1.08 -20.26 -14.72
N ALA A 168 1.12 -20.43 -13.41
CA ALA A 168 0.47 -21.55 -12.75
C ALA A 168 -1.04 -21.49 -12.98
N ARG A 169 -1.67 -22.65 -13.22
CA ARG A 169 -3.11 -22.80 -13.36
C ARG A 169 -3.66 -23.59 -12.20
N VAL A 170 -4.85 -23.22 -11.76
CA VAL A 170 -5.59 -23.92 -10.71
C VAL A 170 -6.63 -24.82 -11.38
N LYS A 171 -6.77 -26.05 -10.89
CA LYS A 171 -7.83 -26.96 -11.32
C LYS A 171 -9.14 -26.63 -10.64
N TYR A 172 -10.27 -26.96 -11.26
CA TYR A 172 -11.58 -26.72 -10.64
C TYR A 172 -11.74 -27.44 -9.29
N ARG A 173 -11.14 -28.63 -9.11
CA ARG A 173 -11.13 -29.34 -7.82
C ARG A 173 -10.46 -28.55 -6.68
N ASP A 174 -9.44 -27.75 -7.01
CA ASP A 174 -8.61 -27.02 -6.03
C ASP A 174 -9.02 -25.54 -5.87
N ALA A 175 -9.88 -25.03 -6.75
CA ALA A 175 -10.31 -23.65 -6.73
C ALA A 175 -11.45 -23.43 -5.71
N LEU A 176 -11.17 -22.64 -4.66
CA LEU A 176 -12.11 -22.37 -3.56
C LEU A 176 -13.46 -21.80 -4.02
N TYR A 177 -13.49 -21.04 -5.13
CA TYR A 177 -14.70 -20.39 -5.64
C TYR A 177 -15.44 -21.20 -6.72
N THR A 178 -15.15 -22.50 -6.85
CA THR A 178 -15.87 -23.39 -7.78
C THR A 178 -17.31 -23.59 -7.32
N VAL A 179 -18.26 -23.37 -8.23
CA VAL A 179 -19.70 -23.61 -8.03
C VAL A 179 -20.30 -24.28 -9.26
N ARG A 180 -21.48 -24.89 -9.11
CA ARG A 180 -22.25 -25.44 -10.24
C ARG A 180 -22.76 -24.28 -11.10
N THR A 181 -22.77 -24.46 -12.42
CA THR A 181 -23.31 -23.45 -13.33
C THR A 181 -24.77 -23.13 -12.98
N GLY A 182 -25.05 -21.85 -12.70
CA GLY A 182 -26.39 -21.40 -12.32
C GLY A 182 -26.68 -21.44 -10.82
N ALA A 183 -25.77 -21.93 -9.97
CA ALA A 183 -25.98 -21.95 -8.51
C ALA A 183 -26.15 -20.54 -7.90
N LEU A 184 -25.72 -19.49 -8.61
CA LEU A 184 -25.77 -18.10 -8.15
C LEU A 184 -26.82 -17.25 -8.89
N THR A 185 -27.69 -17.86 -9.70
CA THR A 185 -28.81 -17.13 -10.30
C THR A 185 -29.94 -16.99 -9.30
N ASP A 186 -30.42 -15.77 -9.07
CA ASP A 186 -31.67 -15.55 -8.33
C ASP A 186 -32.81 -16.38 -8.97
N ASP A 187 -33.82 -16.76 -8.17
CA ASP A 187 -35.06 -17.54 -8.44
C ASP A 187 -35.92 -17.09 -9.66
N SER A 188 -35.33 -16.47 -10.66
CA SER A 188 -35.90 -16.39 -12.00
C SER A 188 -36.03 -17.80 -12.57
N ALA A 189 -37.26 -18.32 -12.50
CA ALA A 189 -37.76 -19.60 -13.00
C ALA A 189 -37.60 -19.86 -14.52
N ARG A 190 -36.54 -19.32 -15.16
CA ARG A 190 -36.30 -19.41 -16.61
C ARG A 190 -34.94 -19.98 -17.00
N VAL A 191 -34.02 -20.20 -16.05
CA VAL A 191 -32.76 -20.89 -16.34
C VAL A 191 -32.93 -22.36 -15.99
N VAL A 192 -33.02 -23.23 -17.00
CA VAL A 192 -32.99 -24.68 -16.77
C VAL A 192 -31.58 -25.07 -16.36
N ILE A 193 -31.38 -25.29 -15.07
CA ILE A 193 -30.11 -25.76 -14.52
C ILE A 193 -30.07 -27.28 -14.64
N HIS A 194 -29.40 -27.79 -15.68
CA HIS A 194 -29.17 -29.23 -15.82
C HIS A 194 -28.15 -29.78 -14.81
N GLY A 195 -27.39 -28.90 -14.14
CA GLY A 195 -26.46 -29.27 -13.08
C GLY A 195 -25.34 -30.18 -13.58
N PHE A 196 -24.78 -29.91 -14.77
CA PHE A 196 -23.59 -30.61 -15.27
C PHE A 196 -22.36 -29.70 -15.36
N GLY A 197 -22.58 -28.38 -15.43
CA GLY A 197 -21.52 -27.40 -15.60
C GLY A 197 -20.87 -26.95 -14.30
N LEU A 198 -19.68 -26.38 -14.46
CA LEU A 198 -18.88 -25.77 -13.40
C LEU A 198 -18.55 -24.33 -13.80
N GLU A 199 -18.44 -23.45 -12.82
CA GLU A 199 -17.97 -22.09 -13.03
C GLU A 199 -17.29 -21.53 -11.79
N ILE A 200 -16.52 -20.46 -11.98
CA ILE A 200 -15.96 -19.68 -10.88
C ILE A 200 -16.98 -18.62 -10.46
N ALA A 201 -17.36 -18.66 -9.17
CA ALA A 201 -18.30 -17.71 -8.57
C ALA A 201 -17.80 -16.27 -8.68
N ALA A 202 -16.49 -16.06 -8.50
CA ALA A 202 -15.81 -14.78 -8.54
C ALA A 202 -15.68 -14.24 -9.98
N ASN A 203 -16.79 -13.81 -10.56
CA ASN A 203 -16.87 -13.19 -11.88
C ASN A 203 -16.98 -11.67 -11.75
N TYR A 204 -16.17 -10.92 -12.52
CA TYR A 204 -16.16 -9.46 -12.53
C TYR A 204 -17.55 -8.85 -12.78
N THR A 205 -18.29 -9.35 -13.77
CA THR A 205 -19.62 -8.84 -14.12
C THR A 205 -20.60 -9.04 -12.96
N ARG A 206 -20.54 -10.19 -12.27
CA ARG A 206 -21.37 -10.46 -11.08
C ARG A 206 -21.00 -9.55 -9.92
N LEU A 207 -19.71 -9.42 -9.63
CA LEU A 207 -19.21 -8.56 -8.55
C LEU A 207 -19.58 -7.09 -8.79
N SER A 208 -19.41 -6.60 -10.02
CA SER A 208 -19.78 -5.24 -10.41
C SER A 208 -21.28 -4.98 -10.21
N ALA A 209 -22.14 -5.92 -10.61
CA ALA A 209 -23.58 -5.81 -10.38
C ALA A 209 -23.96 -5.79 -8.89
N GLN A 210 -23.25 -6.55 -8.04
CA GLN A 210 -23.47 -6.57 -6.60
C GLN A 210 -22.96 -5.29 -5.91
N LEU A 211 -21.87 -4.68 -6.40
CA LEU A 211 -21.24 -3.52 -5.77
C LEU A 211 -21.78 -2.17 -6.28
N GLY A 212 -22.08 -2.05 -7.58
CA GLY A 212 -22.60 -0.83 -8.21
C GLY A 212 -24.12 -0.80 -8.37
N GLY A 213 -24.79 -1.94 -8.12
CA GLY A 213 -26.21 -2.12 -8.41
C GLY A 213 -26.48 -2.38 -9.90
N THR A 214 -27.75 -2.59 -10.24
CA THR A 214 -28.19 -2.81 -11.63
C THR A 214 -29.29 -1.83 -12.02
N ASN A 215 -29.50 -1.63 -13.32
CA ASN A 215 -30.63 -0.84 -13.82
C ASN A 215 -32.00 -1.49 -13.54
N ASN A 216 -32.01 -2.75 -13.11
CA ASN A 216 -33.23 -3.45 -12.76
C ASN A 216 -33.62 -3.14 -11.31
N LYS A 217 -34.65 -2.29 -11.13
CA LYS A 217 -35.18 -1.89 -9.82
C LYS A 217 -35.65 -3.05 -8.93
N LYS A 218 -35.86 -4.25 -9.47
CA LYS A 218 -36.21 -5.46 -8.70
C LYS A 218 -35.00 -6.15 -8.06
N LYS A 219 -33.78 -5.85 -8.53
CA LYS A 219 -32.55 -6.47 -8.03
C LYS A 219 -31.80 -5.51 -7.10
N LYS A 220 -31.74 -5.87 -5.83
CA LYS A 220 -31.00 -5.12 -4.81
C LYS A 220 -29.50 -5.40 -4.91
N SER A 221 -28.67 -4.36 -4.76
CA SER A 221 -27.22 -4.49 -4.60
C SER A 221 -26.86 -5.18 -3.27
N LEU A 222 -25.58 -5.55 -3.11
CA LEU A 222 -25.06 -6.03 -1.83
C LEU A 222 -25.35 -5.01 -0.72
N PHE A 223 -25.02 -3.74 -0.93
CA PHE A 223 -25.19 -2.68 0.06
C PHE A 223 -26.66 -2.48 0.44
N GLU A 224 -27.57 -2.48 -0.55
CA GLU A 224 -29.01 -2.38 -0.30
C GLU A 224 -29.56 -3.56 0.50
N ARG A 225 -29.02 -4.77 0.30
CA ARG A 225 -29.40 -5.96 1.10
C ARG A 225 -28.95 -5.86 2.55
N TYR A 226 -27.85 -5.16 2.82
CA TYR A 226 -27.29 -4.98 4.15
C TYR A 226 -27.67 -3.64 4.80
N GLY A 227 -28.63 -2.89 4.24
CA GLY A 227 -29.17 -1.67 4.86
C GLY A 227 -28.40 -0.37 4.55
N TYR A 228 -27.58 -0.36 3.49
CA TYR A 228 -26.82 0.80 3.03
C TYR A 228 -27.34 1.29 1.66
N PRO A 229 -28.53 1.92 1.60
CA PRO A 229 -29.11 2.39 0.35
C PRO A 229 -28.28 3.51 -0.29
N GLY A 230 -28.21 3.54 -1.62
CA GLY A 230 -27.50 4.58 -2.37
C GLY A 230 -25.97 4.41 -2.44
N LEU A 231 -25.39 3.53 -1.64
CA LEU A 231 -23.96 3.22 -1.70
C LEU A 231 -23.64 2.39 -2.95
N LYS A 232 -22.71 2.90 -3.75
CA LYS A 232 -22.21 2.24 -4.96
C LYS A 232 -20.70 2.37 -5.00
N VAL A 233 -20.03 1.25 -5.17
CA VAL A 233 -18.57 1.22 -5.34
C VAL A 233 -18.20 0.37 -6.54
N ASN A 234 -17.11 0.73 -7.21
CA ASN A 234 -16.49 -0.14 -8.20
C ASN A 234 -15.48 -1.07 -7.51
N THR A 235 -15.00 -2.10 -8.22
CA THR A 235 -14.03 -3.06 -7.66
C THR A 235 -12.68 -2.42 -7.29
N HIS A 236 -12.30 -1.31 -7.92
CA HIS A 236 -11.07 -0.57 -7.63
C HIS A 236 -11.18 0.31 -6.38
N ALA A 237 -12.39 0.72 -5.98
CA ALA A 237 -12.63 1.66 -4.88
C ALA A 237 -12.06 1.15 -3.55
N PHE A 238 -12.17 -0.15 -3.25
CA PHE A 238 -11.58 -0.75 -2.06
C PHE A 238 -10.05 -0.56 -2.00
N ARG A 239 -9.39 -0.65 -3.15
CA ARG A 239 -7.95 -0.42 -3.23
C ARG A 239 -7.60 1.06 -3.07
N HIS A 240 -8.43 1.95 -3.61
CA HIS A 240 -8.24 3.39 -3.42
C HIS A 240 -8.40 3.77 -1.95
N GLU A 241 -9.46 3.32 -1.30
CA GLU A 241 -9.69 3.54 0.13
C GLU A 241 -8.51 3.02 0.95
N LEU A 242 -8.03 1.80 0.67
CA LEU A 242 -6.89 1.23 1.38
C LEU A 242 -5.62 2.08 1.23
N ASN A 243 -5.32 2.56 0.01
CA ASN A 243 -4.18 3.44 -0.21
C ASN A 243 -4.36 4.79 0.51
N THR A 244 -5.57 5.37 0.49
CA THR A 244 -5.88 6.59 1.22
C THR A 244 -5.62 6.41 2.71
N ARG A 245 -6.07 5.31 3.32
CA ARG A 245 -5.79 5.00 4.73
C ARG A 245 -4.31 4.83 5.02
N MET A 246 -3.53 4.25 4.10
CA MET A 246 -2.08 4.16 4.26
C MET A 246 -1.40 5.54 4.19
N HIS A 247 -1.87 6.42 3.30
CA HIS A 247 -1.40 7.81 3.27
C HIS A 247 -1.78 8.58 4.53
N GLU A 248 -3.00 8.39 5.05
CA GLU A 248 -3.46 8.96 6.33
C GLU A 248 -2.61 8.48 7.51
N ALA A 249 -2.19 7.20 7.49
CA ALA A 249 -1.28 6.62 8.48
C ALA A 249 0.20 7.04 8.31
N GLY A 250 0.51 7.89 7.31
CA GLY A 250 1.85 8.44 7.10
C GLY A 250 2.81 7.57 6.30
N LEU A 251 2.32 6.51 5.62
CA LEU A 251 3.18 5.69 4.76
C LEU A 251 3.62 6.47 3.52
N SER A 252 4.90 6.33 3.16
CA SER A 252 5.43 6.90 1.91
C SER A 252 4.87 6.17 0.68
N GLN A 253 4.84 6.87 -0.46
CA GLN A 253 4.41 6.26 -1.73
C GLN A 253 5.21 5.00 -2.07
N LEU A 254 6.51 4.99 -1.74
CA LEU A 254 7.39 3.84 -1.95
C LEU A 254 6.94 2.62 -1.14
N LEU A 255 6.57 2.81 0.13
CA LEU A 255 6.08 1.73 0.99
C LEU A 255 4.70 1.23 0.54
N ILE A 256 3.83 2.13 0.10
CA ILE A 256 2.51 1.79 -0.45
C ILE A 256 2.67 1.00 -1.75
N ASP A 257 3.57 1.40 -2.63
CA ASP A 257 3.85 0.72 -3.89
C ASP A 257 4.46 -0.67 -3.66
N ALA A 258 5.38 -0.78 -2.70
CA ALA A 258 5.95 -2.05 -2.26
C ALA A 258 4.88 -2.99 -1.68
N PHE A 259 4.06 -2.52 -0.73
CA PHE A 259 2.93 -3.28 -0.17
C PHE A 259 1.93 -3.70 -1.27
N SER A 260 1.66 -2.80 -2.21
CA SER A 260 0.77 -3.01 -3.34
C SER A 260 1.29 -4.00 -4.37
N GLY A 261 2.57 -4.36 -4.33
CA GLY A 261 3.28 -5.18 -5.31
C GLY A 261 3.43 -4.49 -6.67
N ARG A 262 3.66 -3.17 -6.70
CA ARG A 262 3.86 -2.38 -7.92
C ARG A 262 5.35 -2.38 -8.30
N THR A 263 5.64 -2.58 -9.58
CA THR A 263 7.01 -2.60 -10.13
C THR A 263 7.46 -1.26 -10.73
N THR A 264 6.56 -0.27 -10.82
CA THR A 264 6.85 1.08 -11.34
C THR A 264 6.11 2.14 -10.53
N MET A 265 6.81 3.24 -10.21
CA MET A 265 6.35 4.36 -9.38
C MET A 265 5.00 4.90 -9.87
N GLY A 266 3.95 4.70 -9.08
CA GLY A 266 2.58 5.03 -9.46
C GLY A 266 2.22 6.50 -9.16
N SER A 267 2.65 7.45 -10.00
CA SER A 267 2.27 8.87 -9.87
C SER A 267 0.82 9.21 -10.26
N VAL A 268 0.00 8.22 -10.65
CA VAL A 268 -1.31 8.44 -11.29
C VAL A 268 -2.51 8.28 -10.33
N TYR A 269 -2.28 7.92 -9.06
CA TYR A 269 -3.36 7.45 -8.17
C TYR A 269 -3.50 8.22 -6.85
N ASN A 270 -3.09 9.48 -6.84
CA ASN A 270 -3.42 10.37 -5.73
C ASN A 270 -4.81 10.98 -5.97
N HIS A 271 -5.82 10.50 -5.26
CA HIS A 271 -7.16 11.10 -5.21
C HIS A 271 -7.40 11.87 -3.91
N GLU A 272 -6.34 12.41 -3.30
CA GLU A 272 -6.55 13.52 -2.39
C GLU A 272 -7.14 14.70 -3.13
N THR A 273 -8.20 15.25 -2.56
CA THR A 273 -8.66 16.58 -2.92
C THR A 273 -7.52 17.57 -2.69
N ILE A 274 -7.49 18.65 -3.48
CA ILE A 274 -6.53 19.73 -3.24
C ILE A 274 -6.72 20.25 -1.81
N GLU A 275 -7.94 20.28 -1.28
CA GLU A 275 -8.16 20.69 0.12
C GLU A 275 -7.49 19.74 1.13
N ASP A 276 -7.59 18.42 0.97
CA ASP A 276 -6.98 17.47 1.91
C ASP A 276 -5.46 17.42 1.78
N ARG A 277 -4.94 17.54 0.54
CA ARG A 277 -3.50 17.73 0.31
C ARG A 277 -3.02 19.04 0.91
N THR A 278 -3.78 20.12 0.80
CA THR A 278 -3.43 21.44 1.36
C THR A 278 -3.49 21.43 2.88
N LYS A 279 -4.47 20.75 3.50
CA LYS A 279 -4.54 20.56 4.96
C LYS A 279 -3.38 19.73 5.48
N ARG A 280 -2.96 18.67 4.77
CA ARG A 280 -1.81 17.85 5.15
C ARG A 280 -0.47 18.51 4.90
N VAL A 281 -0.31 19.22 3.79
CA VAL A 281 0.87 20.07 3.54
C VAL A 281 0.90 21.16 4.62
N ALA A 282 -0.21 21.81 4.95
CA ALA A 282 -0.25 22.76 6.06
C ALA A 282 0.11 22.12 7.42
N ALA A 283 -0.30 20.88 7.67
CA ALA A 283 -0.05 20.16 8.92
C ALA A 283 1.36 19.54 9.04
N ASN A 284 1.98 19.12 7.93
CA ASN A 284 3.21 18.34 7.90
C ASN A 284 4.36 18.94 7.07
N HIS A 285 4.14 20.04 6.34
CA HIS A 285 5.19 20.68 5.54
C HIS A 285 6.07 21.57 6.44
N PRO A 286 7.40 21.34 6.50
CA PRO A 286 8.32 22.10 7.35
C PRO A 286 8.32 23.61 7.08
N LYS A 287 7.91 24.05 5.87
CA LYS A 287 7.84 25.48 5.52
C LYS A 287 6.61 26.23 6.07
N THR A 288 5.63 25.54 6.68
CA THR A 288 4.43 26.20 7.25
C THR A 288 4.31 26.05 8.77
N LYS A 289 5.14 25.22 9.42
CA LYS A 289 5.31 25.21 10.88
C LYS A 289 6.62 25.88 11.25
N HIS A 290 6.70 27.19 11.06
CA HIS A 290 7.60 27.94 11.93
C HIS A 290 6.99 27.83 13.34
N SER A 291 7.68 27.15 14.26
CA SER A 291 7.34 27.29 15.67
C SER A 291 7.29 28.78 15.98
N THR A 292 6.17 29.26 16.51
CA THR A 292 6.14 30.62 17.03
C THR A 292 7.24 30.78 18.08
N VAL A 293 7.73 32.00 18.28
CA VAL A 293 8.77 32.31 19.27
C VAL A 293 8.43 31.69 20.65
N ALA A 294 7.15 31.69 21.02
CA ALA A 294 6.63 31.06 22.23
C ALA A 294 6.75 29.52 22.25
N GLN A 295 6.42 28.84 21.13
CA GLN A 295 6.54 27.38 21.02
C GLN A 295 8.00 26.91 21.06
N ARG A 296 8.93 27.71 20.51
CA ARG A 296 10.36 27.43 20.60
C ARG A 296 10.83 27.46 22.06
N LEU A 297 10.45 28.50 22.80
CA LEU A 297 10.84 28.63 24.20
C LEU A 297 10.29 27.48 25.06
N ASP A 298 9.04 27.08 24.84
CA ASP A 298 8.43 25.96 25.55
C ASP A 298 9.20 24.64 25.31
N LYS A 299 9.57 24.36 24.05
CA LYS A 299 10.39 23.20 23.71
C LYS A 299 11.77 23.22 24.36
N VAL A 300 12.39 24.40 24.44
CA VAL A 300 13.67 24.60 25.11
C VAL A 300 13.54 24.31 26.61
N LYS A 301 12.53 24.88 27.28
CA LYS A 301 12.28 24.65 28.72
C LYS A 301 11.95 23.19 29.05
N THR A 302 11.27 22.50 28.14
CA THR A 302 10.86 21.10 28.32
C THR A 302 11.85 20.09 27.74
N ASN A 303 13.03 20.52 27.27
CA ASN A 303 14.04 19.69 26.62
C ASN A 303 13.49 18.82 25.46
N GLN A 304 12.49 19.33 24.74
CA GLN A 304 11.97 18.66 23.55
C GLN A 304 12.94 18.83 22.36
N PRO A 305 12.96 17.87 21.41
CA PRO A 305 13.73 18.00 20.18
C PRO A 305 13.35 19.27 19.40
N LEU A 306 14.38 20.01 18.98
CA LEU A 306 14.27 21.20 18.14
C LEU A 306 14.81 20.89 16.74
N ASN A 307 14.10 21.34 15.72
CA ASN A 307 14.55 21.25 14.33
C ASN A 307 15.34 22.50 13.91
N LEU A 308 16.17 22.38 12.88
CA LEU A 308 17.02 23.47 12.37
C LEU A 308 16.18 24.63 11.85
N ALA A 309 15.08 24.35 11.16
CA ALA A 309 14.12 25.35 10.68
C ALA A 309 13.44 26.15 11.81
N GLU A 310 13.41 25.60 13.03
CA GLU A 310 12.87 26.28 14.21
C GLU A 310 13.87 27.28 14.78
N VAL A 311 15.16 27.11 14.53
CA VAL A 311 16.24 27.92 15.10
C VAL A 311 16.78 28.96 14.11
N ARG A 312 16.86 28.62 12.81
CA ARG A 312 17.30 29.55 11.76
C ARG A 312 16.55 29.30 10.46
N LYS A 313 16.60 30.27 9.56
CA LYS A 313 16.09 30.10 8.19
C LYS A 313 16.98 29.09 7.45
N LEU A 314 16.36 28.10 6.82
CA LEU A 314 17.07 27.14 5.97
C LEU A 314 17.39 27.78 4.62
N HIS A 315 18.62 27.57 4.15
CA HIS A 315 19.02 27.90 2.78
C HIS A 315 18.57 26.83 1.78
N GLU A 316 18.56 27.16 0.50
CA GLU A 316 18.19 26.22 -0.57
C GLU A 316 19.16 25.03 -0.59
N GLY A 317 18.64 23.82 -0.44
CA GLY A 317 19.43 22.59 -0.33
C GLY A 317 19.77 22.14 1.10
N GLU A 318 19.52 22.95 2.14
CA GLU A 318 19.68 22.51 3.53
C GLU A 318 18.55 21.58 3.97
N GLN A 319 18.92 20.44 4.57
CA GLN A 319 17.97 19.51 5.17
C GLN A 319 17.57 19.99 6.57
N ASP A 320 16.27 19.93 6.87
CA ASP A 320 15.78 20.17 8.22
C ASP A 320 16.14 18.98 9.11
N ARG A 321 16.92 19.24 10.16
CA ARG A 321 17.48 18.22 11.06
C ARG A 321 17.33 18.63 12.52
N ILE A 322 17.47 17.67 13.43
CA ILE A 322 17.47 17.94 14.87
C ILE A 322 18.75 18.68 15.25
N VAL A 323 18.62 19.79 15.98
CA VAL A 323 19.74 20.55 16.55
C VAL A 323 20.08 20.05 17.95
N HIS A 324 21.35 20.17 18.34
CA HIS A 324 21.80 19.70 19.64
C HIS A 324 21.58 20.78 20.71
N GLN A 325 21.00 20.41 21.84
CA GLN A 325 20.95 21.28 23.02
C GLN A 325 22.22 21.05 23.85
N THR A 326 22.97 22.11 24.09
CA THR A 326 24.19 22.15 24.91
C THR A 326 23.88 22.77 26.28
N HIS A 327 24.85 22.74 27.19
CA HIS A 327 24.72 23.36 28.50
C HIS A 327 24.56 24.90 28.45
N LEU A 328 25.03 25.57 27.38
CA LEU A 328 24.93 27.04 27.23
C LEU A 328 23.82 27.49 26.28
N GLY A 329 23.44 26.66 25.30
CA GLY A 329 22.47 27.04 24.27
C GLY A 329 22.14 25.92 23.29
N VAL A 330 21.71 26.26 22.08
CA VAL A 330 21.53 25.34 20.96
C VAL A 330 22.74 25.38 20.02
N CYS A 331 23.09 24.22 19.45
CA CYS A 331 24.16 24.07 18.48
C CYS A 331 23.60 23.59 17.14
N VAL A 332 23.82 24.37 16.09
CA VAL A 332 23.34 24.08 14.72
C VAL A 332 24.31 23.26 13.86
N HIS A 333 25.40 22.77 14.46
CA HIS A 333 26.39 21.95 13.77
C HIS A 333 25.82 20.60 13.31
N ASP A 334 26.33 20.11 12.17
CA ASP A 334 25.94 18.83 11.60
C ASP A 334 26.77 17.67 12.15
N PHE A 335 26.38 17.15 13.30
CA PHE A 335 27.07 16.00 13.90
C PHE A 335 26.95 14.70 13.09
N ALA A 336 26.03 14.61 12.12
CA ALA A 336 25.95 13.46 11.22
C ALA A 336 27.03 13.49 10.13
N SER A 337 27.52 14.70 9.78
CA SER A 337 28.50 14.91 8.73
C SER A 337 29.93 15.04 9.26
N GLU A 338 30.13 15.77 10.35
CA GLU A 338 31.45 16.02 10.94
C GLU A 338 31.40 16.08 12.48
N PRO A 339 32.47 15.68 13.20
CA PRO A 339 32.59 15.93 14.63
C PRO A 339 32.81 17.43 14.91
N CYS A 340 32.58 17.85 16.17
CA CYS A 340 32.70 19.26 16.56
C CYS A 340 34.12 19.82 16.27
N PRO A 341 34.27 20.82 15.37
CA PRO A 341 35.59 21.37 15.00
C PRO A 341 36.23 22.21 16.12
N LYS A 342 35.43 22.58 17.12
CA LYS A 342 35.81 23.43 18.27
C LYS A 342 36.01 22.62 19.56
N MET A 343 35.83 21.29 19.53
CA MET A 343 35.99 20.40 20.70
C MET A 343 35.31 20.94 21.99
N GLY A 344 34.08 21.43 21.87
CA GLY A 344 33.33 21.95 23.03
C GLY A 344 33.68 23.37 23.48
N ALA A 345 34.54 24.11 22.77
CA ALA A 345 34.76 25.54 23.00
C ALA A 345 33.56 26.39 22.51
N CYS A 346 32.40 26.23 23.15
CA CYS A 346 31.12 26.82 22.71
C CYS A 346 31.11 28.35 22.74
N LEU A 347 31.74 28.98 23.74
CA LEU A 347 31.85 30.45 23.85
C LEU A 347 32.71 31.09 22.75
N ASP A 348 33.44 30.28 21.98
CA ASP A 348 34.26 30.72 20.85
C ASP A 348 33.64 30.36 19.48
N CYS A 349 32.44 29.77 19.50
CA CYS A 349 31.80 29.20 18.31
C CYS A 349 30.60 30.04 17.88
N GLY A 350 30.60 30.52 16.64
CA GLY A 350 29.47 31.25 16.07
C GLY A 350 28.25 30.39 15.74
N ARG A 351 28.36 29.06 15.91
CA ARG A 351 27.25 28.11 15.78
C ARG A 351 26.47 27.93 17.08
N LEU A 352 26.87 28.60 18.17
CA LEU A 352 26.13 28.64 19.44
C LEU A 352 25.04 29.71 19.38
N GLY A 353 23.80 29.31 19.64
CA GLY A 353 22.68 30.23 19.84
C GLY A 353 22.11 30.09 21.25
N CYS A 354 21.98 31.18 21.98
CA CYS A 354 21.36 31.21 23.31
C CYS A 354 19.91 31.69 23.20
N VAL A 355 18.98 30.99 23.83
CA VAL A 355 17.55 31.30 23.74
C VAL A 355 17.12 32.15 24.92
N LYS A 356 16.57 33.34 24.68
CA LYS A 356 16.10 34.23 25.74
C LYS A 356 14.93 33.61 26.51
N GLY A 357 14.98 33.68 27.83
CA GLY A 357 13.98 33.13 28.74
C GLY A 357 14.23 31.68 29.16
N ASP A 358 15.33 31.06 28.70
CA ASP A 358 15.84 29.80 29.26
C ASP A 358 16.64 30.11 30.54
N ASP A 359 15.96 30.03 31.67
CA ASP A 359 16.51 30.39 32.98
C ASP A 359 17.66 29.44 33.39
N VAL A 360 17.64 28.19 32.93
CA VAL A 360 18.67 27.18 33.25
C VAL A 360 19.96 27.51 32.52
N LYS A 361 19.89 27.70 31.20
CA LYS A 361 21.09 27.99 30.40
C LYS A 361 21.66 29.38 30.68
N LEU A 362 20.81 30.35 31.03
CA LEU A 362 21.26 31.65 31.53
C LEU A 362 22.01 31.51 32.87
N GLY A 363 21.52 30.65 33.78
CA GLY A 363 22.22 30.30 35.01
C GLY A 363 23.61 29.71 34.73
N ASN A 364 23.68 28.73 33.82
CA ASN A 364 24.95 28.12 33.41
C ASN A 364 25.93 29.14 32.80
N LEU A 365 25.45 30.09 32.00
CA LEU A 365 26.28 31.17 31.47
C LEU A 365 26.85 32.07 32.58
N LYS A 366 26.05 32.39 33.61
CA LYS A 366 26.52 33.17 34.76
C LYS A 366 27.57 32.42 35.58
N GLU A 367 27.39 31.12 35.77
CA GLU A 367 28.41 30.27 36.42
C GLU A 367 29.70 30.24 35.60
N GLU A 368 29.61 30.10 34.28
CA GLU A 368 30.78 30.11 33.38
C GLU A 368 31.48 31.48 33.40
N ARG A 369 30.74 32.59 33.43
CA ARG A 369 31.28 33.94 33.62
C ARG A 369 32.06 34.05 34.92
N ASP A 370 31.49 33.63 36.04
CA ASP A 370 32.13 33.72 37.35
C ASP A 370 33.40 32.86 37.41
N ASP A 371 33.42 31.73 36.72
CA ASP A 371 34.61 30.89 36.60
C ASP A 371 35.67 31.52 35.68
N LEU A 372 35.27 32.15 34.58
CA LEU A 372 36.16 32.90 33.71
C LEU A 372 36.82 34.07 34.45
N LYS A 373 36.10 34.81 35.29
CA LYS A 373 36.66 35.87 36.16
C LYS A 373 37.76 35.32 37.07
N ARG A 374 37.45 34.25 37.82
CA ARG A 374 38.44 33.61 38.71
C ARG A 374 39.68 33.11 37.96
N ARG A 375 39.52 32.61 36.73
CA ARG A 375 40.65 32.15 35.90
C ARG A 375 41.45 33.33 35.36
N LEU A 376 40.78 34.42 34.99
CA LEU A 376 41.42 35.64 34.52
C LEU A 376 42.25 36.28 35.63
N ASP A 377 41.72 36.41 36.85
CA ASP A 377 42.45 36.95 38.01
C ASP A 377 43.76 36.18 38.25
N LYS A 378 43.70 34.84 38.21
CA LYS A 378 44.88 33.99 38.35
C LYS A 378 45.87 34.16 37.19
N ALA A 379 45.37 34.37 35.97
CA ALA A 379 46.21 34.61 34.81
C ALA A 379 46.89 35.98 34.88
N MET A 380 46.20 37.02 35.35
CA MET A 380 46.76 38.35 35.60
C MET A 380 47.78 38.34 36.74
N ASP A 381 47.52 37.62 37.83
CA ASP A 381 48.51 37.42 38.90
C ASP A 381 49.76 36.70 38.36
N ALA A 382 49.60 35.64 37.57
CA ALA A 382 50.73 34.94 36.95
C ALA A 382 51.48 35.81 35.94
N GLN A 383 50.78 36.69 35.22
CA GLN A 383 51.37 37.68 34.32
C GLN A 383 52.18 38.72 35.10
N SER A 384 51.70 39.18 36.25
CA SER A 384 52.46 40.11 37.12
C SER A 384 53.78 39.49 37.63
N ARG A 385 53.83 38.15 37.68
CA ARG A 385 55.01 37.34 38.04
C ARG A 385 55.85 36.91 36.83
N ASP A 386 55.56 37.45 35.64
CA ASP A 386 56.23 37.16 34.35
C ASP A 386 56.32 35.65 34.02
N VAL A 387 55.27 34.90 34.39
CA VAL A 387 55.20 33.47 34.09
C VAL A 387 54.98 33.28 32.59
N PHE A 388 55.82 32.44 31.96
CA PHE A 388 55.74 32.15 30.53
C PHE A 388 54.32 31.71 30.11
N GLY A 389 53.75 32.39 29.11
CA GLY A 389 52.41 32.12 28.57
C GLY A 389 51.25 32.73 29.35
N ALA A 390 51.50 33.40 30.48
CA ALA A 390 50.46 34.04 31.28
C ALA A 390 49.78 35.21 30.56
N SER A 391 50.53 36.06 29.86
CA SER A 391 49.99 37.19 29.08
C SER A 391 48.99 36.75 28.00
N GLU A 392 49.33 35.71 27.24
CA GLU A 392 48.44 35.16 26.20
C GLU A 392 47.20 34.48 26.82
N SER A 393 47.38 33.83 27.98
CA SER A 393 46.27 33.22 28.72
C SER A 393 45.30 34.28 29.26
N ALA A 394 45.82 35.36 29.84
CA ALA A 394 45.03 36.49 30.33
C ALA A 394 44.24 37.14 29.18
N LYS A 395 44.90 37.41 28.04
CA LYS A 395 44.24 37.93 26.84
C LYS A 395 43.06 37.05 26.39
N ARG A 396 43.30 35.75 26.21
CA ARG A 396 42.24 34.82 25.75
C ARG A 396 41.10 34.67 26.74
N LEU A 397 41.39 34.68 28.04
CA LEU A 397 40.36 34.61 29.07
C LEU A 397 39.54 35.90 29.12
N GLY A 398 40.17 37.07 28.97
CA GLY A 398 39.50 38.37 28.87
C GLY A 398 38.55 38.43 27.69
N GLU A 399 39.00 38.03 26.50
CA GLU A 399 38.14 37.97 25.29
C GLU A 399 36.93 37.05 25.48
N LYS A 400 37.11 35.89 26.13
CA LYS A 400 36.01 34.96 26.42
C LYS A 400 35.04 35.52 27.46
N LEU A 401 35.57 36.14 28.51
CA LEU A 401 34.77 36.74 29.56
C LEU A 401 33.88 37.85 28.97
N PHE A 402 34.47 38.75 28.19
CA PHE A 402 33.74 39.80 27.49
C PHE A 402 32.57 39.25 26.65
N LYS A 403 32.82 38.23 25.83
CA LYS A 403 31.75 37.60 25.03
C LYS A 403 30.67 36.98 25.90
N CYS A 404 31.05 36.33 26.98
CA CYS A 404 30.10 35.72 27.92
C CYS A 404 29.21 36.79 28.57
N GLU A 405 29.78 37.91 28.97
CA GLU A 405 29.03 39.03 29.57
C GLU A 405 28.12 39.72 28.58
N VAL A 406 28.60 39.99 27.36
CA VAL A 406 27.77 40.55 26.28
C VAL A 406 26.59 39.62 25.98
N LEU A 407 26.80 38.30 25.95
CA LEU A 407 25.72 37.33 25.77
C LEU A 407 24.70 37.40 26.92
N ILE A 408 25.15 37.44 28.17
CA ILE A 408 24.27 37.55 29.36
C ILE A 408 23.47 38.85 29.31
N GLN A 409 24.14 39.99 29.13
CA GLN A 409 23.51 41.31 29.05
C GLN A 409 22.48 41.37 27.93
N THR A 410 22.81 40.80 26.76
CA THR A 410 21.87 40.73 25.63
C THR A 410 20.65 39.88 25.96
N LEU A 411 20.83 38.73 26.61
CA LEU A 411 19.74 37.84 27.02
C LEU A 411 18.84 38.46 28.10
N GLU A 412 19.41 39.30 28.98
CA GLU A 412 18.68 40.00 30.04
C GLU A 412 18.01 41.30 29.55
N SER A 413 18.48 41.88 28.44
CA SER A 413 17.93 43.11 27.88
C SER A 413 16.43 43.01 27.60
N PRO A 414 15.57 43.89 28.14
CA PRO A 414 14.12 43.84 27.95
C PRO A 414 13.68 44.05 26.48
N GLU A 415 14.57 44.51 25.61
CA GLU A 415 14.31 44.74 24.19
C GLU A 415 14.07 43.44 23.40
N LEU A 416 14.69 42.34 23.84
CA LEU A 416 14.49 41.02 23.24
C LEU A 416 13.22 40.34 23.79
N LYS A 417 12.50 39.62 22.93
CA LYS A 417 11.34 38.83 23.35
C LYS A 417 11.78 37.46 23.83
N ASN A 418 11.06 36.93 24.81
CA ASN A 418 11.26 35.56 25.29
C ASN A 418 11.08 34.56 24.15
N GLY A 419 12.11 33.76 23.87
CA GLY A 419 12.22 32.83 22.75
C GLY A 419 13.07 33.34 21.57
N ASP A 420 13.52 34.60 21.58
CA ASP A 420 14.51 35.11 20.63
C ASP A 420 15.86 34.42 20.83
N ILE A 421 16.64 34.35 19.74
CA ILE A 421 17.94 33.65 19.75
C ILE A 421 19.05 34.68 19.56
N VAL A 422 19.98 34.68 20.50
CA VAL A 422 21.21 35.47 20.46
C VAL A 422 22.33 34.56 19.98
N TRP A 423 22.90 34.90 18.82
CA TRP A 423 24.01 34.14 18.23
C TRP A 423 25.35 34.67 18.74
N ASN A 424 26.24 33.74 19.07
CA ASN A 424 27.58 34.09 19.50
C ASN A 424 28.48 34.50 18.31
N ALA A 425 29.57 35.21 18.59
CA ALA A 425 30.58 35.59 17.61
C ALA A 425 31.69 34.52 17.51
N ASP A 426 32.00 34.10 16.29
CA ASP A 426 33.09 33.15 16.04
C ASP A 426 34.45 33.86 16.10
N ASN A 427 35.43 33.24 16.76
CA ASN A 427 36.83 33.73 16.78
C ASN A 427 37.71 33.10 15.69
N GLY A 428 37.13 32.30 14.80
CA GLY A 428 37.84 31.61 13.73
C GLY A 428 38.68 30.41 14.16
N TRP A 429 38.89 30.17 15.47
CA TRP A 429 39.73 29.07 15.99
C TRP A 429 39.12 27.70 15.72
N THR A 430 39.89 26.69 15.30
CA THR A 430 39.45 25.28 15.26
C THR A 430 40.62 24.37 15.58
N LEU A 431 40.36 23.12 15.97
CA LEU A 431 41.42 22.15 16.22
C LEU A 431 42.34 22.00 14.99
N THR A 432 41.74 21.89 13.81
CA THR A 432 42.45 21.74 12.53
C THR A 432 43.28 22.97 12.18
N LYS A 433 42.73 24.18 12.35
CA LYS A 433 43.49 25.43 12.11
C LYS A 433 44.67 25.56 13.08
N ASN A 434 44.47 25.22 14.34
CA ASN A 434 45.54 25.24 15.34
C ASN A 434 46.63 24.21 14.99
N ALA A 435 46.26 22.98 14.65
CA ALA A 435 47.22 21.95 14.24
C ALA A 435 48.00 22.36 12.97
N ALA A 436 47.33 22.97 11.99
CA ALA A 436 47.97 23.46 10.78
C ALA A 436 48.95 24.63 11.05
N ALA A 437 48.59 25.54 11.96
CA ALA A 437 49.48 26.61 12.43
C ALA A 437 50.71 26.05 13.17
N MET A 438 50.51 25.10 14.09
CA MET A 438 51.61 24.44 14.81
C MET A 438 52.54 23.64 13.89
N ALA A 439 52.01 23.09 12.80
CA ALA A 439 52.78 22.39 11.78
C ALA A 439 53.47 23.33 10.76
N GLY A 440 53.30 24.65 10.89
CA GLY A 440 53.85 25.65 9.96
C GLY A 440 53.23 25.62 8.57
N LEU A 441 52.07 24.96 8.40
CA LEU A 441 51.37 24.80 7.11
C LEU A 441 50.56 26.05 6.74
N ILE A 442 50.32 26.94 7.70
CA ILE A 442 49.63 28.21 7.53
C ILE A 442 50.44 29.24 8.33
N GLU A 443 50.83 30.35 7.70
CA GLU A 443 51.37 31.48 8.45
C GLU A 443 50.32 31.96 9.45
N VAL A 444 50.70 32.15 10.71
CA VAL A 444 49.85 32.82 11.70
C VAL A 444 49.78 34.31 11.33
N LYS A 445 49.07 34.61 10.23
CA LYS A 445 48.54 35.94 10.02
C LYS A 445 47.37 36.06 10.97
N VAL A 446 47.55 36.89 12.00
CA VAL A 446 46.43 37.56 12.65
C VAL A 446 45.52 38.02 11.51
N ILE A 447 44.28 37.54 11.51
CA ILE A 447 43.33 37.81 10.45
C ILE A 447 43.05 39.32 10.48
N GLU A 448 43.84 40.11 9.76
CA GLU A 448 43.43 41.40 9.24
C GLU A 448 42.52 41.12 8.04
N GLU A 449 41.26 40.77 8.32
CA GLU A 449 40.23 40.74 7.30
C GLU A 449 39.77 42.17 7.00
N ASN A 450 39.88 42.55 5.73
CA ASN A 450 39.40 43.82 5.20
C ASN A 450 37.93 44.10 5.59
N GLN A 451 37.76 45.18 6.36
CA GLN A 451 36.71 46.20 6.27
C GLN A 451 35.25 45.73 6.17
N ALA A 452 34.65 45.47 7.35
CA ALA A 452 33.54 46.27 7.89
C ALA A 452 32.95 45.58 9.14
N ARG A 453 33.62 45.71 10.28
CA ARG A 453 33.06 45.65 11.65
C ARG A 453 34.18 46.07 12.60
N GLU A 454 33.82 46.89 13.58
CA GLU A 454 34.71 47.61 14.49
C GLU A 454 35.79 46.70 15.10
N ALA A 455 36.99 47.26 15.28
CA ALA A 455 38.13 46.58 15.87
C ALA A 455 37.73 45.90 17.19
N LEU A 456 38.13 44.63 17.37
CA LEU A 456 38.02 43.99 18.67
C LEU A 456 38.82 44.82 19.69
N PRO A 457 38.27 45.11 20.88
CA PRO A 457 38.92 45.98 21.86
C PRO A 457 40.25 45.36 22.33
N SER A 458 41.25 46.19 22.64
CA SER A 458 42.48 45.73 23.31
C SER A 458 42.16 45.14 24.69
N LEU A 459 43.09 44.41 25.32
CA LEU A 459 42.84 43.86 26.66
C LEU A 459 42.47 44.98 27.66
N ASP A 460 43.09 46.16 27.55
CA ASP A 460 42.77 47.31 28.38
C ASP A 460 41.38 47.87 28.05
N ASP A 461 40.98 47.88 26.77
CA ASP A 461 39.62 48.29 26.37
C ASP A 461 38.56 47.28 26.81
N VAL A 462 38.87 45.98 26.77
CA VAL A 462 38.00 44.92 27.28
C VAL A 462 37.84 45.08 28.79
N LEU A 463 38.92 45.27 29.53
CA LEU A 463 38.88 45.50 30.98
C LEU A 463 38.05 46.74 31.33
N ALA A 464 38.22 47.85 30.59
CA ALA A 464 37.42 49.06 30.78
C ALA A 464 35.93 48.84 30.47
N LEU A 465 35.59 48.07 29.42
CA LEU A 465 34.21 47.73 29.10
C LEU A 465 33.58 46.77 30.11
N LEU A 466 34.36 45.86 30.70
CA LEU A 466 33.92 44.99 31.79
C LEU A 466 33.59 45.82 33.04
N ASP A 467 34.43 46.80 33.38
CA ASP A 467 34.19 47.72 34.51
C ASP A 467 32.91 48.57 34.30
N GLU A 468 32.59 48.95 33.06
CA GLU A 468 31.33 49.65 32.71
C GLU A 468 30.08 48.75 32.81
N ILE A 469 30.22 47.43 32.63
CA ILE A 469 29.11 46.46 32.76
C ILE A 469 28.86 46.11 34.24
N GLU A 470 29.87 46.20 35.11
CA GLU A 470 29.77 45.93 36.54
C GLU A 470 29.24 47.11 37.40
N ALA A 471 29.24 48.33 36.86
CA ALA A 471 28.72 49.55 37.51
C ALA A 471 27.20 49.71 37.33
#